data_AF-A0A6A7A1S2-F1
#
_entry.id   AF-A0A6A7A1S2-F1
#
_cell.length_a   1.000
_cell.length_b   1.000
_cell.length_c   1.000
_cell.angle_alpha   90.00
_cell.angle_beta   90.00
_cell.angle_gamma   90.00
#
_symmetry.space_group_name_H-M   'P 1'
#
loop_
_entity.id
_entity.type
_entity.pdbx_description
1 polymer ?
#
loop_
_entity_poly.entity_id
_entity_poly.type
_entity_poly.pdbx_seq_one_letter_code
_entity_poly.pdbx_strand_id
1 'polypeptide(L)'
;MTRIFEAYPTRRNTNNAPPPYSEPTIPTTPAPPSPPLVTQTPSTRKGYRSFKDWSESPAGRKAIAQLRRYLIEILAFTFEADMTVINAVLSQADGTKTTLSDAEHASLLALAHLIRSMYPKVGKPEWLTIPDSDITMITEAVSKPIKFLKLDGCLVFELLASYADHQCDSSK
;
A
#
# COMPACT_ATOMS: atom_id res chain seq x y z
N MET A 1 0.60 4.37 -43.28
CA MET A 1 -0.76 3.87 -42.95
C MET A 1 -1.37 4.83 -41.95
N THR A 2 -2.22 5.74 -42.43
CA THR A 2 -2.75 6.89 -41.67
C THR A 2 -4.09 6.50 -41.07
N ARG A 3 -4.20 6.41 -39.74
CA ARG A 3 -5.48 6.16 -39.04
C ARG A 3 -6.20 7.48 -38.83
N ILE A 4 -7.36 7.60 -39.47
CA ILE A 4 -8.31 8.71 -39.33
C ILE A 4 -9.09 8.48 -38.03
N PHE A 5 -9.03 9.42 -37.10
CA PHE A 5 -9.91 9.44 -35.93
C PHE A 5 -11.23 10.10 -36.33
N GLU A 6 -12.30 9.31 -36.45
CA GLU A 6 -13.66 9.81 -36.56
C GLU A 6 -14.13 10.39 -35.22
N ALA A 7 -14.42 11.69 -35.23
CA ALA A 7 -15.03 12.39 -34.11
C ALA A 7 -16.55 12.16 -34.12
N TYR A 8 -17.07 11.47 -33.10
CA TYR A 8 -18.52 11.33 -32.92
C TYR A 8 -19.15 12.63 -32.38
N PRO A 9 -20.21 13.15 -33.01
CA PRO A 9 -20.91 14.32 -32.50
C PRO A 9 -21.74 13.96 -31.26
N THR A 10 -21.44 14.60 -30.14
CA THR A 10 -22.24 14.52 -28.91
C THR A 10 -23.55 15.29 -29.09
N ARG A 11 -24.65 14.58 -29.32
CA ARG A 11 -26.00 15.15 -29.41
C ARG A 11 -26.47 15.56 -28.01
N ARG A 12 -26.36 16.85 -27.67
CA ARG A 12 -26.96 17.42 -26.45
C ARG A 12 -28.48 17.30 -26.54
N ASN A 13 -29.05 16.42 -25.72
CA ASN A 13 -30.49 16.35 -25.49
C ASN A 13 -30.88 17.44 -24.47
N THR A 14 -31.53 18.50 -24.92
CA THR A 14 -31.89 19.69 -24.13
C THR A 14 -33.28 19.63 -23.49
N ASN A 15 -33.97 18.48 -23.51
CA ASN A 15 -35.41 18.43 -23.18
C ASN A 15 -35.79 17.86 -21.81
N ASN A 16 -34.87 17.79 -20.85
CA ASN A 16 -35.23 17.43 -19.47
C ASN A 16 -35.23 18.68 -18.57
N ALA A 17 -36.26 19.51 -18.72
CA ALA A 17 -36.63 20.45 -17.67
C ALA A 17 -37.14 19.64 -16.47
N PRO A 18 -36.62 19.84 -15.25
CA PRO A 18 -37.14 19.17 -14.07
C PRO A 18 -38.59 19.61 -13.80
N PRO A 19 -39.45 18.71 -13.30
CA PRO A 19 -40.80 19.07 -12.88
C PRO A 19 -40.76 20.14 -11.78
N PRO A 20 -41.81 20.96 -11.65
CA PRO A 20 -41.91 21.95 -10.59
C PRO A 20 -41.89 21.25 -9.22
N TYR A 21 -40.92 21.62 -8.38
CA TYR A 21 -40.85 21.16 -7.00
C TYR A 21 -42.11 21.58 -6.26
N SER A 22 -42.92 20.61 -5.85
CA SER A 22 -43.90 20.82 -4.78
C SER A 22 -43.14 20.82 -3.46
N GLU A 23 -43.05 21.99 -2.81
CA GLU A 23 -42.51 22.11 -1.45
C GLU A 23 -43.37 21.27 -0.48
N PRO A 24 -42.80 20.26 0.17
CA PRO A 24 -43.49 19.56 1.25
C PRO A 24 -43.58 20.51 2.44
N THR A 25 -44.80 20.81 2.89
CA THR A 25 -45.04 21.50 4.16
C THR A 25 -44.50 20.62 5.29
N ILE A 26 -43.30 20.92 5.77
CA ILE A 26 -42.67 20.19 6.88
C ILE A 26 -43.46 20.52 8.15
N PRO A 27 -44.02 19.53 8.86
CA PRO A 27 -44.59 19.76 10.18
C PRO A 27 -43.50 20.29 11.10
N THR A 28 -43.74 21.47 11.69
CA THR A 28 -42.87 22.06 12.71
C THR A 28 -42.89 21.18 13.96
N THR A 29 -42.01 20.18 13.98
CA THR A 29 -41.71 19.37 15.16
C THR A 29 -40.98 20.25 16.16
N PRO A 30 -41.43 20.31 17.43
CA PRO A 30 -40.76 21.07 18.47
C PRO A 30 -39.30 20.64 18.61
N ALA A 31 -38.41 21.64 18.72
CA ALA A 31 -36.97 21.45 18.76
C ALA A 31 -36.58 20.43 19.85
N PRO A 32 -35.81 19.39 19.51
CA PRO A 32 -35.30 18.46 20.51
C PRO A 32 -34.39 19.22 21.50
N PRO A 33 -34.38 18.82 22.78
CA PRO A 33 -33.51 19.44 23.79
C PRO A 33 -32.04 19.33 23.35
N SER A 34 -31.32 20.44 23.48
CA SER A 34 -29.91 20.56 23.14
C SER A 34 -29.11 19.41 23.77
N PRO A 35 -28.27 18.69 23.00
CA PRO A 35 -27.42 17.66 23.57
C PRO A 35 -26.49 18.26 24.63
N PRO A 36 -26.18 17.53 25.71
CA PRO A 36 -25.28 18.03 26.75
C PRO A 36 -23.93 18.38 26.15
N LEU A 37 -23.35 19.49 26.63
CA LEU A 37 -22.00 19.92 26.29
C LEU A 37 -21.04 18.77 26.60
N VAL A 38 -20.60 18.05 25.57
CA VAL A 38 -19.57 17.02 25.73
C VAL A 38 -18.28 17.76 26.05
N THR A 39 -17.89 17.73 27.33
CA THR A 39 -16.58 18.17 27.79
C THR A 39 -15.53 17.39 27.02
N GLN A 40 -14.89 18.05 26.05
CA GLN A 40 -13.80 17.48 25.26
C GLN A 40 -12.68 17.13 26.23
N THR A 41 -12.51 15.84 26.51
CA THR A 41 -11.31 15.36 27.20
C THR A 41 -10.10 15.72 26.33
N PRO A 42 -9.00 16.21 26.93
CA PRO A 42 -7.81 16.57 26.18
C PRO A 42 -7.34 15.35 25.39
N SER A 43 -7.54 15.41 24.07
CA SER A 43 -7.03 14.45 23.11
C SER A 43 -5.52 14.35 23.36
N THR A 44 -5.10 13.24 23.96
CA THR A 44 -3.71 12.78 23.93
C THR A 44 -3.41 12.47 22.47
N ARG A 45 -3.12 13.52 21.68
CA ARG A 45 -2.50 13.40 20.37
C ARG A 45 -1.23 12.61 20.60
N LYS A 46 -1.28 11.29 20.37
CA LYS A 46 -0.11 10.44 20.25
C LYS A 46 0.81 11.18 19.31
N GLY A 47 1.88 11.76 19.86
CA GLY A 47 2.80 12.59 19.10
C GLY A 47 3.24 11.79 17.89
N TYR A 48 3.04 12.35 16.70
CA TYR A 48 3.62 11.81 15.49
C TYR A 48 5.12 11.75 15.72
N ARG A 49 5.66 10.56 16.04
CA ARG A 49 7.10 10.37 16.12
C ARG A 49 7.67 10.80 14.77
N SER A 50 8.73 11.59 14.80
CA SER A 50 9.35 12.02 13.57
C SER A 50 9.76 10.78 12.77
N PHE A 51 9.63 10.86 11.44
CA PHE A 51 10.08 9.79 10.56
C PHE A 51 11.57 9.46 10.81
N LYS A 52 12.36 10.48 11.15
CA LYS A 52 13.76 10.33 11.56
C LYS A 52 13.89 9.46 12.81
N ASP A 53 13.13 9.76 13.86
CA ASP A 53 13.14 8.99 15.12
C ASP A 53 12.75 7.53 14.90
N TRP A 54 11.79 7.26 14.00
CA TRP A 54 11.39 5.90 13.66
C TRP A 54 12.55 5.14 13.00
N SER A 55 13.24 5.75 12.03
CA SER A 55 14.34 5.10 11.31
C SER A 55 15.56 4.81 12.20
N GLU A 56 15.78 5.62 13.23
CA GLU A 56 16.83 5.44 14.23
C GLU A 56 16.42 4.49 15.37
N SER A 57 15.14 4.07 15.42
CA SER A 57 14.71 3.06 16.37
C SER A 57 15.20 1.66 15.96
N PRO A 58 15.42 0.73 16.90
CA PRO A 58 15.77 -0.66 16.58
C PRO A 58 14.75 -1.32 15.63
N ALA A 59 13.46 -1.03 15.80
CA ALA A 59 12.40 -1.55 14.95
C ALA A 59 12.49 -1.01 13.53
N GLY A 60 12.70 0.31 13.36
CA GLY A 60 12.86 0.93 12.05
C GLY A 60 14.08 0.40 11.30
N ARG A 61 15.24 0.30 11.97
CA ARG A 61 16.44 -0.32 11.39
C ARG A 61 16.20 -1.76 10.93
N LYS A 62 15.50 -2.55 11.75
CA LYS A 62 15.14 -3.93 11.40
C LYS A 62 14.21 -3.98 10.18
N ALA A 63 13.19 -3.13 10.12
CA ALA A 63 12.28 -3.06 8.98
C ALA A 63 13.00 -2.66 7.67
N ILE A 64 13.92 -1.70 7.76
CA ILE A 64 14.75 -1.27 6.62
C ILE A 64 15.66 -2.41 6.13
N ALA A 65 16.34 -3.09 7.05
CA ALA A 65 17.18 -4.23 6.72
C ALA A 65 16.35 -5.38 6.11
N GLN A 66 15.16 -5.65 6.65
CA GLN A 66 14.27 -6.68 6.15
C GLN A 66 13.78 -6.39 4.74
N LEU A 67 13.29 -5.16 4.47
CA LEU A 67 12.87 -4.79 3.13
C LEU A 67 14.03 -4.92 2.14
N ARG A 68 15.25 -4.48 2.52
CA ARG A 68 16.43 -4.63 1.66
C ARG A 68 16.70 -6.10 1.31
N ARG A 69 16.61 -7.01 2.29
CA ARG A 69 16.77 -8.46 2.04
C ARG A 69 15.68 -9.00 1.12
N TYR A 70 14.42 -8.62 1.33
CA TYR A 70 13.31 -9.00 0.46
C TYR A 70 13.52 -8.52 -0.98
N LEU A 71 13.98 -7.28 -1.18
CA LEU A 71 14.25 -6.77 -2.52
C LEU A 71 15.39 -7.52 -3.21
N ILE A 72 16.47 -7.83 -2.47
CA ILE A 72 17.58 -8.62 -3.00
C ILE A 72 17.11 -10.02 -3.39
N GLU A 73 16.32 -10.67 -2.54
CA GLU A 73 15.74 -11.99 -2.82
C GLU A 73 14.92 -11.98 -4.11
N ILE A 74 13.99 -11.03 -4.25
CA ILE A 74 13.13 -10.95 -5.43
C ILE A 74 13.97 -10.70 -6.69
N LEU A 75 14.98 -9.81 -6.62
CA LEU A 75 15.85 -9.54 -7.77
C LEU A 75 16.70 -10.76 -8.11
N ALA A 76 17.28 -11.43 -7.13
CA ALA A 76 18.08 -12.63 -7.34
C ALA A 76 17.25 -13.75 -7.96
N PHE A 77 16.04 -13.96 -7.45
CA PHE A 77 15.07 -14.90 -8.01
C PHE A 77 14.68 -14.52 -9.45
N THR A 78 14.35 -13.26 -9.71
CA THR A 78 13.88 -12.79 -11.03
C THR A 78 14.96 -12.90 -12.11
N PHE A 79 16.22 -12.70 -11.75
CA PHE A 79 17.35 -12.74 -12.67
C PHE A 79 18.15 -14.04 -12.62
N GLU A 80 17.69 -15.05 -11.86
CA GLU A 80 18.42 -16.30 -11.59
C GLU A 80 19.87 -16.04 -11.16
N ALA A 81 20.08 -14.94 -10.40
CA ALA A 81 21.41 -14.47 -10.06
C ALA A 81 22.00 -15.33 -8.94
N ASP A 82 23.30 -15.61 -9.04
CA ASP A 82 24.02 -16.30 -7.98
C ASP A 82 24.11 -15.40 -6.73
N MET A 83 23.38 -15.78 -5.70
CA MET A 83 23.36 -15.10 -4.41
C MET A 83 24.75 -15.01 -3.77
N THR A 84 25.68 -15.92 -4.08
CA THR A 84 27.06 -15.84 -3.59
C THR A 84 27.79 -14.61 -4.14
N VAL A 85 27.55 -14.27 -5.41
CA VAL A 85 28.13 -13.08 -6.07
C VAL A 85 27.53 -11.81 -5.47
N ILE A 86 26.20 -11.79 -5.27
CA ILE A 86 25.52 -10.65 -4.65
C ILE A 86 26.06 -10.40 -3.23
N ASN A 87 26.27 -11.46 -2.45
CA ASN A 87 26.78 -11.34 -1.07
C ASN A 87 28.22 -10.85 -1.00
N ALA A 88 29.05 -11.32 -1.92
CA ALA A 88 30.42 -10.84 -2.05
C ALA A 88 30.45 -9.33 -2.32
N VAL A 89 29.58 -8.83 -3.21
CA VAL A 89 29.48 -7.39 -3.53
C VAL A 89 28.93 -6.59 -2.35
N LEU A 90 27.95 -7.12 -1.62
CA LEU A 90 27.34 -6.43 -0.49
C LEU A 90 28.20 -6.41 0.78
N SER A 91 29.39 -7.03 0.76
CA SER A 91 30.34 -7.07 1.89
C SER A 91 29.69 -7.56 3.20
N GLN A 92 28.68 -8.43 3.11
CA GLN A 92 28.13 -9.09 4.27
C GLN A 92 29.11 -10.21 4.66
N ALA A 93 30.03 -9.87 5.56
CA ALA A 93 31.14 -10.73 5.98
C ALA A 93 30.67 -12.02 6.70
N ASP A 94 29.42 -12.07 7.11
CA ASP A 94 28.78 -13.27 7.60
C ASP A 94 28.36 -14.10 6.39
N GLY A 95 29.18 -15.10 6.00
CA GLY A 95 28.92 -16.05 4.91
C GLY A 95 27.63 -16.87 5.02
N THR A 96 26.69 -16.45 5.87
CA THR A 96 25.28 -16.78 5.77
C THR A 96 24.76 -16.26 4.45
N LYS A 97 24.58 -17.19 3.50
CA LYS A 97 23.75 -17.01 2.31
C LYS A 97 22.56 -16.12 2.66
N THR A 98 22.40 -15.01 1.95
CA THR A 98 21.20 -14.15 1.93
C THR A 98 19.92 -14.85 1.52
N THR A 99 19.86 -16.17 1.58
CA THR A 99 18.62 -16.91 1.70
C THR A 99 17.89 -16.42 2.94
N LEU A 100 16.72 -15.82 2.70
CA LEU A 100 15.72 -15.67 3.74
C LEU A 100 15.50 -17.04 4.41
N SER A 101 15.29 -17.04 5.73
CA SER A 101 14.81 -18.26 6.39
C SER A 101 13.42 -18.64 5.86
N ASP A 102 13.00 -19.89 6.01
CA ASP A 102 11.66 -20.35 5.58
C ASP A 102 10.54 -19.47 6.16
N ALA A 103 10.70 -19.03 7.41
CA ALA A 103 9.76 -18.12 8.07
C ALA A 103 9.74 -16.72 7.44
N GLU A 104 10.90 -16.22 7.01
CA GLU A 104 11.01 -14.95 6.29
C GLU A 104 10.48 -15.05 4.86
N HIS A 105 10.70 -16.17 4.17
CA HIS A 105 10.07 -16.45 2.87
C HIS A 105 8.55 -16.47 2.98
N ALA A 106 8.00 -17.18 3.97
CA ALA A 106 6.56 -17.19 4.23
C ALA A 106 6.03 -15.78 4.53
N SER A 107 6.79 -14.99 5.30
CA SER A 107 6.45 -13.60 5.59
C SER A 107 6.47 -12.70 4.35
N LEU A 108 7.48 -12.85 3.48
CA LEU A 108 7.57 -12.15 2.21
C LEU A 108 6.41 -12.52 1.29
N LEU A 109 6.09 -13.81 1.17
CA LEU A 109 4.99 -14.29 0.33
C LEU A 109 3.64 -13.76 0.82
N ALA A 110 3.39 -13.78 2.13
CA ALA A 110 2.18 -13.21 2.72
C ALA A 110 2.07 -11.70 2.42
N LEU A 111 3.17 -10.96 2.55
CA LEU A 111 3.24 -9.54 2.24
C LEU A 111 2.99 -9.26 0.75
N ALA A 112 3.57 -10.08 -0.14
CA ALA A 112 3.38 -9.99 -1.58
C ALA A 112 1.91 -10.21 -1.98
N HIS A 113 1.26 -11.25 -1.45
CA HIS A 113 -0.17 -11.50 -1.66
C HIS A 113 -1.03 -10.35 -1.14
N LEU A 114 -0.69 -9.81 0.04
CA LEU A 114 -1.43 -8.69 0.62
C LEU A 114 -1.36 -7.47 -0.29
N ILE A 115 -0.17 -7.06 -0.72
CA ILE A 115 0.05 -5.94 -1.63
C ILE A 115 -0.72 -6.16 -2.94
N ARG A 116 -0.60 -7.35 -3.53
CA ARG A 116 -1.31 -7.72 -4.76
C ARG A 116 -2.83 -7.60 -4.61
N SER A 117 -3.38 -8.05 -3.49
CA SER A 117 -4.83 -7.98 -3.22
C SER A 117 -5.35 -6.55 -3.07
N MET A 118 -4.48 -5.63 -2.63
CA MET A 118 -4.80 -4.23 -2.42
C MET A 118 -4.63 -3.40 -3.69
N TYR A 119 -3.67 -3.73 -4.54
CA TYR A 119 -3.34 -2.99 -5.76
C TYR A 119 -4.56 -2.66 -6.64
N PRO A 120 -5.47 -3.61 -6.99
CA PRO A 120 -6.62 -3.30 -7.85
C PRO A 120 -7.70 -2.45 -7.16
N LYS A 121 -7.62 -2.25 -5.84
CA LYS A 121 -8.57 -1.45 -5.05
C LYS A 121 -8.12 0.00 -4.89
N VAL A 122 -6.85 0.30 -5.16
CA VAL A 122 -6.31 1.66 -5.07
C VAL A 122 -7.08 2.58 -6.01
N GLY A 123 -7.56 3.71 -5.49
CA GLY A 123 -8.34 4.69 -6.25
C GLY A 123 -9.80 4.32 -6.48
N LYS A 124 -10.27 3.20 -5.91
CA LYS A 124 -11.67 2.78 -5.97
C LYS A 124 -12.31 2.79 -4.57
N PRO A 125 -13.66 2.81 -4.47
CA PRO A 125 -14.35 2.76 -3.17
C PRO A 125 -13.99 1.53 -2.32
N GLU A 126 -13.61 0.41 -2.95
CA GLU A 126 -13.18 -0.83 -2.28
C GLU A 126 -11.90 -0.66 -1.45
N TRP A 127 -11.14 0.42 -1.63
CA TRP A 127 -10.03 0.73 -0.74
C TRP A 127 -10.47 0.83 0.73
N LEU A 128 -11.71 1.31 0.97
CA LEU A 128 -12.28 1.43 2.32
C LEU A 128 -12.61 0.08 2.97
N THR A 129 -12.59 -1.02 2.21
CA THR A 129 -12.84 -2.36 2.77
C THR A 129 -11.56 -3.04 3.24
N ILE A 130 -10.40 -2.40 3.10
CA ILE A 130 -9.12 -2.96 3.52
C ILE A 130 -8.98 -2.74 5.03
N PRO A 131 -8.71 -3.79 5.82
CA PRO A 131 -8.51 -3.64 7.26
C PRO A 131 -7.38 -2.67 7.62
N ASP A 132 -7.58 -1.86 8.65
CA ASP A 132 -6.55 -0.93 9.15
C ASP A 132 -5.26 -1.66 9.59
N SER A 133 -5.38 -2.92 10.05
CA SER A 133 -4.24 -3.78 10.39
C SER A 133 -3.31 -4.00 9.21
N ASP A 134 -3.88 -4.21 8.03
CA ASP A 134 -3.16 -4.56 6.80
C ASP A 134 -2.48 -3.32 6.23
N ILE A 135 -3.20 -2.20 6.24
CA ILE A 135 -2.66 -0.88 5.89
C ILE A 135 -1.49 -0.53 6.80
N THR A 136 -1.63 -0.77 8.12
CA THR A 136 -0.57 -0.52 9.10
C THR A 136 0.62 -1.43 8.85
N MET A 137 0.39 -2.72 8.61
CA MET A 137 1.44 -3.70 8.32
C MET A 137 2.25 -3.29 7.09
N ILE A 138 1.60 -2.96 5.97
CA ILE A 138 2.29 -2.48 4.76
C ILE A 138 3.01 -1.18 5.03
N THR A 139 2.40 -0.27 5.78
CA THR A 139 3.00 1.03 6.08
C THR A 139 4.31 0.88 6.85
N GLU A 140 4.33 0.04 7.89
CA GLU A 140 5.52 -0.20 8.71
C GLU A 140 6.57 -1.07 8.00
N ALA A 141 6.14 -2.12 7.29
CA ALA A 141 7.04 -3.08 6.66
C ALA A 141 7.60 -2.60 5.31
N VAL A 142 6.90 -1.70 4.61
CA VAL A 142 7.21 -1.33 3.22
C VAL A 142 7.25 0.18 3.04
N SER A 143 6.15 0.89 3.26
CA SER A 143 6.05 2.32 2.91
C SER A 143 7.06 3.20 3.64
N LYS A 144 7.28 2.97 4.94
CA LYS A 144 8.28 3.73 5.72
C LYS A 144 9.71 3.37 5.30
N PRO A 145 10.13 2.09 5.23
CA PRO A 145 11.43 1.72 4.68
C PRO A 145 11.73 2.29 3.29
N ILE A 146 10.77 2.25 2.35
CA ILE A 146 10.93 2.81 0.99
C ILE A 146 11.30 4.28 1.04
N LYS A 147 10.58 5.07 1.84
CA LYS A 147 10.85 6.51 2.00
C LYS A 147 12.26 6.75 2.56
N PHE A 148 12.72 5.91 3.47
CA PHE A 148 14.06 6.02 4.04
C PHE A 148 15.15 5.69 3.02
N LEU A 149 14.92 4.62 2.24
CA LEU A 149 15.83 4.17 1.18
C LEU A 149 15.77 5.05 -0.09
N LYS A 150 14.85 6.01 -0.15
CA LYS A 150 14.59 6.89 -1.30
C LYS A 150 14.31 6.10 -2.58
N LEU A 151 13.58 4.99 -2.45
CA LEU A 151 13.18 4.16 -3.58
C LEU A 151 11.85 4.66 -4.16
N ASP A 152 11.62 4.37 -5.44
CA ASP A 152 10.32 4.59 -6.07
C ASP A 152 9.30 3.61 -5.49
N GLY A 153 8.24 4.16 -4.87
CA GLY A 153 7.23 3.35 -4.21
C GLY A 153 6.43 2.48 -5.18
N CYS A 154 6.08 3.01 -6.35
CA CYS A 154 5.31 2.28 -7.35
C CYS A 154 6.09 1.06 -7.84
N LEU A 155 7.38 1.24 -8.16
CA LEU A 155 8.26 0.15 -8.58
C LEU A 155 8.41 -0.93 -7.50
N VAL A 156 8.61 -0.53 -6.24
CA VAL A 156 8.78 -1.50 -5.15
C VAL A 156 7.49 -2.28 -4.89
N PHE A 157 6.32 -1.62 -4.92
CA PHE A 157 5.03 -2.30 -4.77
C PHE A 157 4.75 -3.26 -5.92
N GLU A 158 5.08 -2.88 -7.16
CA GLU A 158 4.95 -3.74 -8.33
C GLU A 158 5.87 -4.96 -8.24
N LEU A 159 7.13 -4.76 -7.88
CA LEU A 159 8.09 -5.84 -7.69
C LEU A 159 7.62 -6.83 -6.61
N LEU A 160 7.19 -6.33 -5.45
CA LEU A 160 6.63 -7.15 -4.38
C LEU A 160 5.36 -7.89 -4.82
N ALA A 161 4.46 -7.24 -5.56
CA ALA A 161 3.25 -7.88 -6.06
C ALA A 161 3.56 -9.01 -7.05
N SER A 162 4.53 -8.80 -7.96
CA SER A 162 4.94 -9.82 -8.94
C SER A 162 5.58 -11.05 -8.30
N TYR A 163 6.21 -10.90 -7.13
CA TYR A 163 6.80 -12.04 -6.42
C TYR A 163 5.75 -13.10 -6.06
N ALA A 164 4.51 -12.68 -5.77
CA ALA A 164 3.42 -13.60 -5.48
C ALA A 164 3.02 -14.49 -6.67
N ASP A 165 3.29 -14.06 -7.91
CA ASP A 165 3.01 -14.87 -9.10
C ASP A 165 4.08 -15.94 -9.31
N HIS A 166 5.34 -15.61 -9.05
CA HIS A 166 6.44 -16.51 -9.37
C HIS A 166 6.60 -17.70 -8.42
N GLN A 167 6.19 -17.57 -7.16
CA GLN A 167 6.30 -18.65 -6.16
C GLN A 167 5.15 -19.67 -6.21
N CYS A 168 4.12 -19.43 -7.05
CA CYS A 168 3.03 -20.39 -7.23
C CYS A 168 3.36 -21.55 -8.18
N ASP A 169 4.46 -21.47 -8.94
CA ASP A 169 4.94 -22.57 -9.79
C ASP A 169 6.04 -23.36 -9.08
N SER A 170 5.66 -24.19 -8.11
CA SER A 170 6.56 -25.16 -7.47
C SER A 170 7.01 -26.31 -8.40
N SER A 171 6.78 -26.19 -9.70
CA SER A 171 7.10 -27.18 -10.74
C SER A 171 8.19 -26.74 -11.72
N LYS A 172 8.81 -25.58 -11.51
CA LYS A 172 10.00 -25.12 -12.22
C LYS A 172 11.28 -25.38 -11.44
#